data_AF-A0A9R1SX87-F1
#
_entry.id   AF-A0A9R1SX87-F1
#
_cell.length_a   1.000
_cell.length_b   1.000
_cell.length_c   1.000
_cell.angle_alpha   90.00
_cell.angle_beta   90.00
_cell.angle_gamma   90.00
#
_symmetry.space_group_name_H-M   'P 1'
#
loop_
_entity.id
_entity.type
_entity.pdbx_description
1 polymer ?
#
loop_
_entity_poly.entity_id
_entity_poly.type
_entity_poly.pdbx_seq_one_letter_code
_entity_poly.pdbx_strand_id
1 'polypeptide(L)'
;MFLHLLVTIKMISCISNLETEKDLLLQIENQRKFYSLSSEKKVLNKYANRSGTITRLYVYYIYASVALYMCSPLVPKILDCILHLNESSPIIFLYEAEYFVDRREYTTWILLHSYVVTLLEATVVVAFDSLYFHLAEHACSLFSIACKRMDRLAHDIEFQKSSDQSISAKRDDVGDAVVLCIMQHMKALKFADLLGTVYTKALFFILGINMLAMSITGFQTVMKLDEPSESVRLGCFTIAQLIHLYFLSWPGQRLMDHSQEIHSAAYQGSWYNMPVHLRKLLMPIMMRGSKPCVVSAGGFYVMSLQSFSMVLKTSASYFTVLMSCQ
;
A
#
# COMPACT_ATOMS: atom_id res chain seq x y z
N MET A 1 15.91 7.14 -14.93
CA MET A 1 15.02 8.33 -14.86
C MET A 1 13.72 8.07 -14.09
N PHE A 2 12.82 7.16 -14.51
CA PHE A 2 11.52 6.97 -13.85
C PHE A 2 11.63 6.62 -12.35
N LEU A 3 12.58 5.77 -11.97
CA LEU A 3 12.83 5.42 -10.56
C LEU A 3 13.17 6.65 -9.72
N HIS A 4 14.13 7.47 -10.17
CA HIS A 4 14.50 8.73 -9.51
C HIS A 4 13.28 9.65 -9.33
N LEU A 5 12.42 9.77 -10.35
CA LEU A 5 11.21 10.60 -10.25
C LEU A 5 10.21 10.05 -9.23
N LEU A 6 10.03 8.73 -9.15
CA LEU A 6 9.19 8.11 -8.12
C LEU A 6 9.73 8.37 -6.71
N VAL A 7 11.05 8.25 -6.53
CA VAL A 7 11.73 8.49 -5.26
C VAL A 7 11.59 9.95 -4.83
N THR A 8 11.79 10.91 -5.74
CA THR A 8 11.64 12.33 -5.42
C THR A 8 10.21 12.67 -5.02
N ILE A 9 9.20 12.12 -5.70
CA ILE A 9 7.79 12.28 -5.32
C ILE A 9 7.51 11.74 -3.92
N LYS A 10 8.03 10.54 -3.61
CA LYS A 10 7.88 9.93 -2.27
C LYS A 10 8.51 10.80 -1.19
N MET A 11 9.72 11.32 -1.43
CA MET A 11 10.40 12.23 -0.51
C MET A 11 9.63 13.54 -0.32
N ILE A 12 9.20 14.18 -1.40
CA ILE A 12 8.40 15.42 -1.33
C ILE A 12 7.11 15.16 -0.56
N SER A 13 6.44 14.03 -0.79
CA SER A 13 5.22 13.65 -0.05
C SER A 13 5.47 13.48 1.44
N CYS A 14 6.53 12.76 1.82
CA CYS A 14 6.91 12.53 3.21
C CYS A 14 7.22 13.87 3.92
N ILE A 15 8.00 14.74 3.28
CA ILE A 15 8.33 16.06 3.82
C ILE A 15 7.07 16.93 3.95
N SER A 16 6.22 16.97 2.92
CA SER A 16 5.03 17.83 2.89
C SER A 16 3.97 17.43 3.93
N ASN A 17 3.89 16.14 4.27
CA ASN A 17 2.88 15.59 5.17
C ASN A 17 3.45 15.11 6.51
N LEU A 18 4.70 15.46 6.83
CA LEU A 18 5.44 14.92 7.97
C LEU A 18 4.67 15.03 9.29
N GLU A 19 4.09 16.19 9.57
CA GLU A 19 3.34 16.42 10.82
C GLU A 19 2.07 15.56 10.89
N THR A 20 1.40 15.35 9.76
CA THR A 20 0.21 14.49 9.69
C THR A 20 0.56 13.01 9.79
N GLU A 21 1.67 12.57 9.19
CA GLU A 21 2.17 11.20 9.36
C GLU A 21 2.58 10.92 10.81
N LYS A 22 3.25 11.88 11.47
CA LYS A 22 3.54 11.80 12.91
C LYS A 22 2.26 11.67 13.75
N ASP A 23 1.24 12.48 13.46
CA ASP A 23 -0.06 12.40 14.16
C ASP A 23 -0.69 11.01 14.00
N LEU A 24 -0.72 10.46 12.78
CA LEU A 24 -1.20 9.09 12.53
C LEU A 24 -0.44 8.04 13.36
N LEU A 25 0.88 8.14 13.44
CA LEU A 25 1.71 7.23 14.24
C LEU A 25 1.44 7.37 15.75
N LEU A 26 1.29 8.59 16.24
CA LEU A 26 0.93 8.86 17.64
C LEU A 26 -0.47 8.31 17.97
N GLN A 27 -1.43 8.43 17.04
CA GLN A 27 -2.75 7.83 17.20
C GLN A 27 -2.66 6.30 17.34
N ILE A 28 -1.81 5.63 16.55
CA ILE A 28 -1.57 4.18 16.67
C ILE A 28 -1.05 3.84 18.06
N GLU A 29 -0.05 4.57 18.55
CA GLU A 29 0.54 4.33 19.87
C GLU A 29 -0.49 4.52 20.99
N ASN A 30 -1.23 5.62 20.95
CA ASN A 30 -2.27 5.94 21.93
C ASN A 30 -3.38 4.88 21.94
N GLN A 31 -3.82 4.43 20.77
CA GLN A 31 -4.82 3.37 20.66
C GLN A 31 -4.29 2.03 21.19
N ARG A 32 -3.03 1.69 20.90
CA ARG A 32 -2.40 0.47 21.43
C ARG A 32 -2.33 0.48 22.97
N LYS A 33 -2.06 1.64 23.58
CA LYS A 33 -2.11 1.83 25.05
C LYS A 33 -3.55 1.70 25.57
N PHE A 34 -4.50 2.36 24.92
CA PHE A 34 -5.92 2.31 25.29
C PHE A 34 -6.48 0.87 25.28
N TYR A 35 -6.11 0.08 24.26
CA TYR A 35 -6.57 -1.31 24.11
C TYR A 35 -5.72 -2.33 24.88
N SER A 36 -4.71 -1.92 25.67
CA SER A 36 -3.68 -2.79 26.23
C SER A 36 -4.17 -3.94 27.12
N LEU A 37 -5.37 -3.81 27.70
CA LEU A 37 -6.01 -4.79 28.58
C LEU A 37 -7.28 -5.40 27.97
N SER A 38 -7.73 -4.94 26.80
CA SER A 38 -8.97 -5.42 26.19
C SER A 38 -8.73 -6.60 25.23
N SER A 39 -9.80 -7.34 24.92
CA SER A 39 -9.80 -8.39 23.89
C SER A 39 -9.41 -7.86 22.50
N GLU A 40 -9.47 -6.54 22.30
CA GLU A 40 -9.19 -5.87 21.02
C GLU A 40 -7.69 -5.74 20.76
N LYS A 41 -6.85 -5.81 21.80
CA LYS A 41 -5.39 -5.95 21.64
C LYS A 41 -5.01 -7.13 20.74
N LYS A 42 -5.73 -8.24 20.86
CA LYS A 42 -5.51 -9.43 20.02
C LYS A 42 -5.77 -9.12 18.55
N VAL A 43 -6.76 -8.26 18.26
CA VAL A 43 -7.06 -7.79 16.91
C VAL A 43 -5.93 -6.90 16.40
N LEU A 44 -5.56 -5.86 17.14
CA LEU A 44 -4.45 -4.98 16.77
C LEU A 44 -3.16 -5.75 16.49
N ASN A 45 -2.76 -6.64 17.39
CA ASN A 45 -1.56 -7.46 17.23
C ASN A 45 -1.66 -8.39 16.01
N LYS A 46 -2.85 -8.95 15.70
CA LYS A 46 -3.06 -9.77 14.50
C LYS A 46 -2.76 -8.96 13.23
N TYR A 47 -3.32 -7.76 13.12
CA TYR A 47 -3.09 -6.90 11.96
C TYR A 47 -1.64 -6.41 11.89
N ALA A 48 -1.05 -5.98 13.01
CA ALA A 48 0.35 -5.56 13.07
C ALA A 48 1.35 -6.68 12.73
N ASN A 49 1.14 -7.90 13.23
CA ASN A 49 2.01 -9.03 12.89
C ASN A 49 1.88 -9.43 11.42
N ARG A 50 0.66 -9.41 10.89
CA ARG A 50 0.42 -9.66 9.48
C ARG A 50 1.10 -8.61 8.62
N SER A 51 0.93 -7.32 8.93
CA SER A 51 1.53 -6.24 8.16
C SER A 51 3.04 -6.26 8.21
N GLY A 52 3.63 -6.56 9.37
CA GLY A 52 5.08 -6.78 9.49
C GLY A 52 5.57 -7.99 8.70
N THR A 53 4.79 -9.06 8.60
CA THR A 53 5.16 -10.25 7.81
C THR A 53 5.12 -9.98 6.31
N ILE A 54 4.02 -9.38 5.82
CA ILE A 54 3.89 -8.99 4.41
C ILE A 54 4.96 -7.96 4.04
N THR A 55 5.23 -6.97 4.90
CA THR A 55 6.28 -5.98 4.66
C THR A 55 7.66 -6.62 4.58
N ARG A 56 8.00 -7.57 5.47
CA ARG A 56 9.29 -8.27 5.38
C ARG A 56 9.45 -9.00 4.05
N LEU A 57 8.42 -9.69 3.57
CA LEU A 57 8.43 -10.33 2.25
C LEU A 57 8.65 -9.30 1.13
N TYR A 58 7.97 -8.16 1.19
CA TYR A 58 8.14 -7.07 0.24
C TYR A 58 9.56 -6.46 0.27
N VAL A 59 10.13 -6.26 1.46
CA VAL A 59 11.51 -5.78 1.66
C VAL A 59 12.50 -6.75 1.02
N TYR A 60 12.38 -8.06 1.29
CA TYR A 60 13.25 -9.06 0.68
C TYR A 60 13.12 -9.06 -0.84
N TYR A 61 11.90 -8.97 -1.36
CA TYR A 61 11.64 -8.86 -2.80
C TYR A 61 12.32 -7.63 -3.42
N ILE A 62 12.19 -6.43 -2.83
CA ILE A 62 12.81 -5.21 -3.35
C ILE A 62 14.33 -5.31 -3.32
N TYR A 63 14.92 -5.68 -2.19
CA TYR A 63 16.39 -5.75 -2.09
C TYR A 63 16.98 -6.90 -2.93
N ALA A 64 16.27 -8.02 -3.11
CA ALA A 64 16.69 -9.06 -4.04
C ALA A 64 16.65 -8.56 -5.49
N SER A 65 15.60 -7.84 -5.88
CA SER A 65 15.49 -7.24 -7.22
C SER A 65 16.59 -6.21 -7.48
N VAL A 66 16.90 -5.38 -6.48
CA VAL A 66 18.00 -4.41 -6.53
C VAL A 66 19.35 -5.11 -6.61
N ALA A 67 19.60 -6.15 -5.81
CA ALA A 67 20.83 -6.92 -5.87
C ALA A 67 21.03 -7.57 -7.25
N LEU A 68 19.98 -8.18 -7.82
CA LEU A 68 20.01 -8.73 -9.18
C LEU A 68 20.34 -7.66 -10.23
N TYR A 69 19.72 -6.48 -10.12
CA TYR A 69 19.99 -5.36 -11.01
C TYR A 69 21.45 -4.85 -10.88
N MET A 70 21.97 -4.80 -9.65
CA MET A 70 23.37 -4.42 -9.38
C MET A 70 24.40 -5.43 -9.90
N CYS A 71 24.01 -6.68 -10.15
CA CYS A 71 24.90 -7.65 -10.79
C CYS A 71 25.10 -7.40 -12.29
N SER A 72 24.26 -6.57 -12.94
CA SER A 72 24.31 -6.37 -14.39
C SER A 72 25.68 -5.91 -14.95
N PRO A 73 26.46 -5.00 -14.32
CA PRO A 73 27.79 -4.62 -14.82
C PRO A 73 28.84 -5.71 -14.71
N LEU A 74 28.60 -6.76 -13.90
CA LEU A 74 29.52 -7.87 -13.70
C LEU A 74 29.37 -8.94 -14.77
N VAL A 75 28.21 -9.00 -15.45
CA VAL A 75 27.89 -10.06 -16.42
C VAL A 75 28.91 -10.12 -17.57
N PRO A 76 29.31 -9.02 -18.24
CA PRO A 76 30.31 -9.08 -19.31
C PRO A 76 31.68 -9.55 -18.82
N LYS A 77 32.10 -9.09 -17.64
CA LYS A 77 33.39 -9.48 -17.04
C LYS A 77 33.46 -10.97 -16.69
N ILE A 78 32.36 -11.52 -16.19
CA ILE A 78 32.25 -12.95 -15.92
C ILE A 78 32.26 -13.75 -17.23
N LEU A 79 31.54 -13.26 -18.25
CA LEU A 79 31.45 -13.90 -19.55
C LEU A 79 32.81 -13.95 -20.26
N ASP A 80 33.59 -12.87 -20.23
CA ASP A 80 34.96 -12.82 -20.76
C ASP A 80 35.88 -13.85 -20.07
N CYS A 81 35.75 -13.98 -18.75
CA CYS A 81 36.55 -14.92 -17.97
C CYS A 81 36.25 -16.39 -18.34
N ILE A 82 34.99 -16.71 -18.61
CA ILE A 82 34.53 -18.08 -18.91
C ILE A 82 34.74 -18.45 -20.39
N LEU A 83 34.42 -17.53 -21.30
CA LEU A 83 34.43 -17.80 -22.75
C LEU A 83 35.72 -17.37 -23.44
N HIS A 84 36.67 -16.76 -22.72
CA HIS A 84 37.91 -16.22 -23.28
C HIS A 84 37.69 -15.37 -24.54
N LEU A 85 36.68 -14.48 -24.49
CA LEU A 85 36.39 -13.57 -25.59
C LEU A 85 37.62 -12.68 -25.82
N ASN A 86 38.13 -12.66 -27.06
CA ASN A 86 39.36 -11.95 -27.43
C ASN A 86 39.12 -10.46 -27.72
N GLU A 87 37.89 -9.98 -27.49
CA GLU A 87 37.46 -8.59 -27.68
C GLU A 87 37.24 -7.92 -26.33
N SER A 88 37.52 -6.62 -26.25
CA SER A 88 37.25 -5.83 -25.05
C SER A 88 35.74 -5.73 -24.82
N SER A 89 35.23 -6.37 -23.75
CA SER A 89 33.80 -6.31 -23.40
C SER A 89 33.31 -4.87 -23.21
N PRO A 90 32.08 -4.57 -23.64
CA PRO A 90 31.47 -3.27 -23.40
C PRO A 90 31.26 -3.03 -21.90
N ILE A 91 31.59 -1.82 -21.43
CA ILE A 91 31.32 -1.39 -20.06
C ILE A 91 29.82 -1.10 -19.92
N ILE A 92 29.12 -1.90 -19.11
CA ILE A 92 27.71 -1.68 -18.78
C ILE A 92 27.61 -0.86 -17.50
N PHE A 93 26.90 0.26 -17.54
CA PHE A 93 26.52 1.04 -16.35
C PHE A 93 25.11 0.67 -15.90
N LEU A 94 24.78 0.86 -14.62
CA LEU A 94 23.43 0.58 -14.10
C LEU A 94 22.38 1.42 -14.84
N TYR A 95 22.63 2.72 -14.90
CA TYR A 95 21.78 3.68 -15.60
C TYR A 95 22.65 4.73 -16.30
N GLU A 96 22.15 5.26 -17.42
CA GLU A 96 22.81 6.34 -18.12
C GLU A 96 22.63 7.65 -17.34
N ALA A 97 23.76 8.25 -16.95
CA ALA A 97 23.81 9.59 -16.34
C ALA A 97 25.01 10.37 -16.89
N GLU A 98 24.85 11.68 -17.04
CA GLU A 98 25.92 12.58 -17.44
C GLU A 98 26.68 13.05 -16.19
N TYR A 99 27.93 12.63 -16.07
CA TYR A 99 28.81 13.00 -14.97
C TYR A 99 29.80 14.13 -15.33
N PHE A 100 29.73 14.66 -16.57
CA PHE A 100 30.64 15.68 -17.10
C PHE A 100 32.15 15.38 -16.91
N VAL A 101 32.49 14.10 -16.74
CA VAL A 101 33.85 13.56 -16.64
C VAL A 101 34.01 12.38 -17.59
N ASP A 102 35.25 12.04 -17.95
CA ASP A 102 35.50 10.88 -18.80
C ASP A 102 35.02 9.59 -18.11
N ARG A 103 34.05 8.92 -18.75
CA ARG A 103 33.42 7.71 -18.22
C ARG A 103 34.40 6.55 -18.10
N ARG A 104 35.43 6.48 -18.96
CA ARG A 104 36.40 5.38 -18.95
C ARG A 104 37.39 5.53 -17.81
N GLU A 105 37.91 6.74 -17.59
CA GLU A 105 38.86 7.05 -16.53
C GLU A 105 38.21 6.89 -15.13
N TYR A 106 36.98 7.37 -14.96
CA TYR A 106 36.28 7.37 -13.67
C TYR A 106 35.29 6.22 -13.48
N THR A 107 35.41 5.14 -14.26
CA THR A 107 34.45 4.01 -14.27
C THR A 107 34.15 3.47 -12.87
N THR A 108 35.18 3.26 -12.04
CA THR A 108 35.04 2.70 -10.69
C THR A 108 34.26 3.61 -9.76
N TRP A 109 34.56 4.91 -9.77
CA TRP A 109 33.88 5.91 -8.97
C TRP A 109 32.43 6.12 -9.40
N ILE A 110 32.18 6.14 -10.71
CA ILE A 110 30.83 6.23 -11.28
C ILE A 110 29.98 5.03 -10.85
N LEU A 111 30.52 3.81 -10.98
CA LEU A 111 29.82 2.60 -10.55
C LEU A 111 29.56 2.58 -9.04
N LEU A 112 30.56 2.96 -8.22
CA LEU A 112 30.39 3.06 -6.78
C LEU A 112 29.28 4.04 -6.41
N HIS A 113 29.28 5.24 -7.00
CA HIS A 113 28.22 6.22 -6.81
C HIS A 113 26.86 5.65 -7.21
N SER A 114 26.75 5.03 -8.39
CA SER A 114 25.51 4.41 -8.86
C SER A 114 24.99 3.33 -7.91
N TYR A 115 25.85 2.47 -7.36
CA TYR A 115 25.44 1.47 -6.37
C TYR A 115 24.90 2.11 -5.09
N VAL A 116 25.60 3.11 -4.55
CA VAL A 116 25.16 3.80 -3.33
C VAL A 116 23.81 4.48 -3.56
N VAL A 117 23.66 5.21 -4.67
CA VAL A 117 22.40 5.88 -5.01
C VAL A 117 21.27 4.85 -5.12
N THR A 118 21.44 3.77 -5.87
CA THR A 118 20.37 2.76 -6.03
C THR A 118 19.97 2.10 -4.70
N LEU A 119 20.91 1.88 -3.77
CA LEU A 119 20.58 1.38 -2.41
C LEU A 119 19.78 2.40 -1.59
N LEU A 120 20.16 3.67 -1.66
CA LEU A 120 19.44 4.75 -0.96
C LEU A 120 18.02 4.89 -1.51
N GLU A 121 17.86 4.87 -2.83
CA GLU A 121 16.56 4.91 -3.49
C GLU A 121 15.65 3.75 -3.10
N ALA A 122 16.19 2.52 -3.09
CA ALA A 122 15.45 1.35 -2.65
C ALA A 122 14.96 1.50 -1.20
N THR A 123 15.80 2.06 -0.33
CA THR A 123 15.45 2.32 1.08
C THR A 123 14.31 3.32 1.20
N VAL A 124 14.32 4.41 0.41
CA VAL A 124 13.22 5.39 0.38
C VAL A 124 11.92 4.76 -0.11
N VAL A 125 11.98 3.96 -1.18
CA VAL A 125 10.81 3.24 -1.72
C VAL A 125 10.19 2.35 -0.65
N VAL A 126 11.01 1.48 -0.04
CA VAL A 126 10.60 0.56 1.02
C VAL A 126 10.03 1.30 2.22
N ALA A 127 10.67 2.37 2.69
CA ALA A 127 10.20 3.14 3.84
C ALA A 127 8.81 3.74 3.59
N PHE A 128 8.62 4.40 2.44
CA PHE A 128 7.34 5.00 2.08
C PHE A 128 6.23 3.96 1.92
N ASP A 129 6.49 2.89 1.16
CA ASP A 129 5.48 1.87 0.87
C ASP A 129 5.08 1.09 2.12
N SER A 130 6.07 0.76 2.96
CA SER A 130 5.81 0.09 4.22
C SER A 130 5.00 0.97 5.18
N LEU A 131 5.31 2.27 5.30
CA LEU A 131 4.53 3.18 6.13
C LEU A 131 3.07 3.23 5.66
N TYR A 132 2.83 3.48 4.37
CA TYR A 132 1.48 3.45 3.79
C TYR A 132 0.75 2.14 4.09
N PHE A 133 1.42 0.99 3.88
CA PHE A 133 0.86 -0.34 4.13
C PHE A 133 0.46 -0.54 5.60
N HIS A 134 1.34 -0.18 6.54
CA HIS A 134 1.07 -0.33 7.98
C HIS A 134 -0.08 0.57 8.45
N LEU A 135 -0.13 1.81 7.96
CA LEU A 135 -1.22 2.73 8.30
C LEU A 135 -2.56 2.21 7.77
N ALA A 136 -2.62 1.76 6.51
CA ALA A 136 -3.83 1.16 5.94
C ALA A 136 -4.28 -0.10 6.69
N GLU A 137 -3.34 -0.98 7.06
CA GLU A 137 -3.62 -2.17 7.86
C GLU A 137 -4.12 -1.83 9.28
N HIS A 138 -3.58 -0.77 9.89
CA HIS A 138 -4.09 -0.26 11.16
C HIS A 138 -5.52 0.27 11.02
N ALA A 139 -5.82 1.02 9.96
CA ALA A 139 -7.19 1.45 9.65
C ALA A 139 -8.15 0.25 9.51
N CYS A 140 -7.75 -0.79 8.79
CA CYS A 140 -8.52 -2.04 8.68
C CYS A 140 -8.77 -2.68 10.06
N SER A 141 -7.77 -2.66 10.95
CA SER A 141 -7.92 -3.18 12.31
C SER A 141 -8.96 -2.41 13.12
N LEU A 142 -9.07 -1.09 12.94
CA LEU A 142 -10.06 -0.25 13.61
C LEU A 142 -11.48 -0.57 13.16
N PHE A 143 -11.68 -0.78 11.86
CA PHE A 143 -12.96 -1.27 11.32
C PHE A 143 -13.29 -2.67 11.84
N SER A 144 -12.31 -3.58 11.85
CA SER A 144 -12.52 -4.94 12.38
C SER A 144 -12.89 -4.94 13.87
N ILE A 145 -12.31 -4.05 14.68
CA ILE A 145 -12.72 -3.84 16.07
C ILE A 145 -14.15 -3.30 16.13
N ALA A 146 -14.52 -2.36 15.27
CA ALA A 146 -15.87 -1.82 15.20
C ALA A 146 -16.90 -2.92 14.89
N CYS A 147 -16.64 -3.77 13.89
CA CYS A 147 -17.50 -4.93 13.57
C CYS A 147 -17.66 -5.86 14.78
N LYS A 148 -16.55 -6.23 15.44
CA LYS A 148 -16.59 -7.10 16.63
C LYS A 148 -17.34 -6.51 17.82
N ARG A 149 -17.41 -5.18 17.93
CA ARG A 149 -18.24 -4.52 18.94
C ARG A 149 -19.71 -4.57 18.56
N MET A 150 -20.03 -4.35 17.27
CA MET A 150 -21.39 -4.49 16.75
C MET A 150 -21.93 -5.92 16.92
N ASP A 151 -21.11 -6.94 16.64
CA ASP A 151 -21.52 -8.34 16.81
C ASP A 151 -21.77 -8.70 18.28
N ARG A 152 -20.92 -8.21 19.18
CA ARG A 152 -21.12 -8.39 20.64
C ARG A 152 -22.39 -7.70 21.11
N LEU A 153 -22.62 -6.47 20.68
CA LEU A 153 -23.83 -5.73 20.97
C LEU A 153 -25.08 -6.51 20.50
N ALA A 154 -25.06 -7.08 19.30
CA ALA A 154 -26.16 -7.89 18.79
C ALA A 154 -26.42 -9.12 19.66
N HIS A 155 -25.37 -9.85 20.05
CA HIS A 155 -25.46 -11.02 20.92
C HIS A 155 -26.01 -10.65 22.32
N ASP A 156 -25.53 -9.56 22.91
CA ASP A 156 -25.97 -9.11 24.23
C ASP A 156 -27.46 -8.74 24.23
N ILE A 157 -27.95 -8.14 23.14
CA ILE A 157 -29.38 -7.82 22.96
C ILE A 157 -30.22 -9.10 22.83
N GLU A 158 -29.75 -10.08 22.08
CA GLU A 158 -30.44 -11.38 21.93
C GLU A 158 -30.51 -12.14 23.25
N PHE A 159 -29.38 -12.18 23.97
CA PHE A 159 -29.30 -12.81 25.28
C PHE A 159 -30.25 -12.13 26.28
N GLN A 160 -30.29 -10.79 26.30
CA GLN A 160 -31.20 -10.04 27.17
C GLN A 160 -32.68 -10.34 26.88
N LYS A 161 -33.07 -10.47 25.61
CA LYS A 161 -34.44 -10.83 25.22
C LYS A 161 -34.86 -12.21 25.74
N SER A 162 -33.90 -13.15 25.85
CA SER A 162 -34.17 -14.52 26.32
C SER A 162 -34.25 -14.67 27.84
N SER A 163 -33.70 -13.73 28.62
CA SER A 163 -33.43 -13.93 30.05
C SER A 163 -34.47 -13.32 31.01
N ASP A 164 -35.47 -12.55 30.55
CA ASP A 164 -36.54 -11.94 31.39
C ASP A 164 -36.04 -11.20 32.66
N GLN A 165 -34.82 -10.64 32.60
CA GLN A 165 -34.16 -9.97 33.74
C GLN A 165 -34.43 -8.45 33.77
N SER A 166 -34.33 -7.86 34.97
CA SER A 166 -34.69 -6.46 35.30
C SER A 166 -34.15 -5.40 34.32
N ILE A 167 -35.08 -4.55 33.86
CA ILE A 167 -34.98 -3.82 32.58
C ILE A 167 -34.32 -2.41 32.73
N SER A 168 -34.02 -1.92 33.94
CA SER A 168 -33.48 -0.54 34.12
C SER A 168 -31.95 -0.47 34.12
N ALA A 169 -31.25 -1.23 34.98
CA ALA A 169 -29.79 -1.16 35.11
C ALA A 169 -29.03 -1.65 33.86
N LYS A 170 -29.63 -2.56 33.07
CA LYS A 170 -29.04 -3.07 31.81
C LYS A 170 -29.33 -2.18 30.59
N ARG A 171 -30.31 -1.27 30.68
CA ARG A 171 -30.63 -0.34 29.58
C ARG A 171 -29.50 0.69 29.38
N ASP A 172 -28.88 1.11 30.48
CA ASP A 172 -27.73 2.01 30.45
C ASP A 172 -26.50 1.30 29.87
N ASP A 173 -26.28 0.02 30.18
CA ASP A 173 -25.17 -0.80 29.64
C ASP A 173 -25.25 -0.99 28.11
N VAL A 174 -26.44 -1.25 27.56
CA VAL A 174 -26.65 -1.32 26.10
C VAL A 174 -26.48 0.06 25.45
N GLY A 175 -26.91 1.12 26.12
CA GLY A 175 -26.70 2.50 25.65
C GLY A 175 -25.21 2.84 25.53
N ASP A 176 -24.44 2.53 26.57
CA ASP A 176 -22.99 2.73 26.60
C ASP A 176 -22.28 1.88 25.53
N ALA A 177 -22.70 0.62 25.34
CA ALA A 177 -22.18 -0.24 24.29
C ALA A 177 -22.44 0.32 22.87
N VAL A 178 -23.63 0.89 22.62
CA VAL A 178 -23.97 1.57 21.35
C VAL A 178 -23.05 2.78 21.13
N VAL A 179 -22.88 3.63 22.15
CA VAL A 179 -21.99 4.80 22.08
C VAL A 179 -20.55 4.36 21.78
N LEU A 180 -20.07 3.30 22.43
CA LEU A 180 -18.74 2.72 22.20
C LEU A 180 -18.56 2.19 20.77
N CYS A 181 -19.61 1.64 20.15
CA CYS A 181 -19.58 1.21 18.74
C CYS A 181 -19.48 2.42 17.81
N ILE A 182 -20.29 3.46 18.04
CA ILE A 182 -20.30 4.69 17.25
C ILE A 182 -18.94 5.39 17.34
N MET A 183 -18.42 5.58 18.56
CA MET A 183 -17.11 6.18 18.77
C MET A 183 -16.01 5.41 18.05
N GLN A 184 -16.07 4.07 18.07
CA GLN A 184 -15.08 3.25 17.38
C GLN A 184 -15.18 3.35 15.86
N HIS A 185 -16.38 3.35 15.30
CA HIS A 185 -16.58 3.56 13.86
C HIS A 185 -16.10 4.95 13.42
N MET A 186 -16.43 6.01 14.18
CA MET A 186 -15.97 7.36 13.90
C MET A 186 -14.44 7.48 13.95
N LYS A 187 -13.78 6.80 14.89
CA LYS A 187 -12.31 6.74 14.94
C LYS A 187 -11.73 6.08 13.69
N ALA A 188 -12.31 4.96 13.25
CA ALA A 188 -11.88 4.26 12.04
C ALA A 188 -12.04 5.13 10.78
N LEU A 189 -13.19 5.80 10.64
CA LEU A 189 -13.47 6.74 9.55
C LEU A 189 -12.46 7.89 9.51
N LYS A 190 -12.26 8.58 10.64
CA LYS A 190 -11.32 9.71 10.73
C LYS A 190 -9.89 9.30 10.36
N PHE A 191 -9.45 8.13 10.83
CA PHE A 191 -8.12 7.61 10.51
C PHE A 191 -7.99 7.30 9.02
N ALA A 192 -9.01 6.66 8.41
CA ALA A 192 -9.03 6.35 6.98
C ALA A 192 -9.05 7.61 6.10
N ASP A 193 -9.82 8.64 6.48
CA ASP A 193 -9.90 9.91 5.76
C ASP A 193 -8.57 10.67 5.83
N LEU A 194 -7.91 10.68 6.99
CA LEU A 194 -6.60 11.30 7.17
C LEU A 194 -5.53 10.56 6.34
N LEU A 195 -5.54 9.23 6.36
CA LEU A 195 -4.68 8.41 5.51
C LEU A 195 -4.86 8.73 4.02
N GLY A 196 -6.11 8.79 3.55
CA GLY A 196 -6.42 9.15 2.17
C GLY A 196 -5.89 10.52 1.79
N THR A 197 -6.03 11.51 2.70
CA THR A 197 -5.58 12.88 2.49
C THR A 197 -4.05 12.99 2.37
N VAL A 198 -3.30 12.25 3.19
CA VAL A 198 -1.83 12.23 3.16
C VAL A 198 -1.31 11.67 1.83
N TYR A 199 -1.85 10.54 1.39
CA TYR A 199 -1.28 9.79 0.27
C TYR A 199 -1.90 10.11 -1.10
N THR A 200 -3.04 10.82 -1.16
CA THR A 200 -3.78 11.08 -2.42
C THR A 200 -2.93 11.67 -3.54
N LYS A 201 -2.15 12.72 -3.25
CA LYS A 201 -1.33 13.41 -4.26
C LYS A 201 -0.15 12.55 -4.72
N ALA A 202 0.54 11.92 -3.79
CA ALA A 202 1.70 11.08 -4.10
C ALA A 202 1.31 9.88 -4.94
N LEU A 203 0.24 9.17 -4.55
CA LEU A 203 -0.26 8.01 -5.28
C LEU A 203 -0.69 8.38 -6.70
N PHE A 204 -1.28 9.56 -6.91
CA PHE A 204 -1.63 10.03 -8.26
C PHE A 204 -0.42 10.10 -9.21
N PHE A 205 0.65 10.78 -8.80
CA PHE A 205 1.84 10.89 -9.63
C PHE A 205 2.58 9.55 -9.75
N ILE A 206 2.66 8.76 -8.66
CA ILE A 206 3.28 7.44 -8.65
C ILE A 206 2.57 6.49 -9.65
N LEU A 207 1.24 6.49 -9.68
CA LEU A 207 0.46 5.67 -10.63
C LEU A 207 0.72 6.10 -12.07
N GLY A 208 0.66 7.41 -12.36
CA GLY A 208 0.89 7.93 -13.71
C GLY A 208 2.27 7.59 -14.24
N ILE A 209 3.31 7.76 -13.41
CA ILE A 209 4.68 7.43 -13.77
C ILE A 209 4.87 5.92 -13.95
N ASN A 210 4.31 5.09 -13.07
CA ASN A 210 4.38 3.64 -13.23
C ASN A 210 3.69 3.19 -14.54
N MET A 211 2.54 3.77 -14.89
CA MET A 211 1.84 3.47 -16.13
C MET A 211 2.69 3.76 -17.37
N LEU A 212 3.30 4.95 -17.43
CA LEU A 212 4.21 5.34 -18.51
C LEU A 212 5.46 4.46 -18.55
N ALA A 213 6.06 4.23 -17.38
CA ALA A 213 7.28 3.44 -17.27
C ALA A 213 7.06 1.99 -17.71
N MET A 214 5.95 1.34 -17.32
CA MET A 214 5.61 -0.02 -17.78
C MET A 214 5.38 -0.07 -19.28
N SER A 215 4.75 0.95 -19.87
CA SER A 215 4.48 0.98 -21.32
C SER A 215 5.78 1.09 -22.12
N ILE A 216 6.69 1.98 -21.69
CA ILE A 216 7.97 2.21 -22.36
C ILE A 216 8.91 1.02 -22.15
N THR A 217 9.01 0.47 -20.94
CA THR A 217 9.90 -0.67 -20.66
C THR A 217 9.40 -1.93 -21.34
N GLY A 218 8.08 -2.14 -21.42
CA GLY A 218 7.48 -3.21 -22.22
C GLY A 218 7.82 -3.07 -23.71
N PHE A 219 7.72 -1.87 -24.26
CA PHE A 219 8.09 -1.59 -25.65
C PHE A 219 9.59 -1.86 -25.90
N GLN A 220 10.46 -1.33 -25.05
CA GLN A 220 11.91 -1.55 -25.14
C GLN A 220 12.30 -3.03 -25.03
N THR A 221 11.56 -3.81 -24.23
CA THR A 221 11.77 -5.26 -24.10
C THR A 221 11.59 -5.98 -25.44
N VAL A 222 10.57 -5.58 -26.21
CA VAL A 222 10.29 -6.16 -27.55
C VAL A 222 11.29 -5.66 -28.58
N MET A 223 11.69 -4.40 -28.51
CA MET A 223 12.68 -3.82 -29.42
C MET A 223 14.07 -4.41 -29.31
N LYS A 224 14.42 -4.91 -28.12
CA LYS A 224 15.72 -5.51 -27.86
C LYS A 224 15.70 -7.04 -27.87
N LEU A 225 14.73 -7.68 -28.52
CA LEU A 225 14.64 -9.15 -28.54
C LEU A 225 15.88 -9.82 -29.15
N ASP A 226 16.57 -9.16 -30.07
CA ASP A 226 17.83 -9.66 -30.66
C ASP A 226 19.01 -9.62 -29.66
N GLU A 227 18.89 -8.88 -28.55
CA GLU A 227 19.86 -8.78 -27.46
C GLU A 227 19.28 -9.42 -26.17
N PRO A 228 19.39 -10.76 -25.99
CA PRO A 228 18.63 -11.48 -24.97
C PRO A 228 18.93 -11.02 -23.53
N SER A 229 20.17 -10.59 -23.25
CA SER A 229 20.56 -10.06 -21.92
C SER A 229 19.79 -8.79 -21.57
N GLU A 230 19.68 -7.85 -22.51
CA GLU A 230 19.01 -6.57 -22.33
C GLU A 230 17.49 -6.73 -22.29
N SER A 231 16.93 -7.57 -23.17
CA SER A 231 15.50 -7.89 -23.16
C SER A 231 15.07 -8.54 -21.85
N VAL A 232 15.79 -9.55 -21.36
CA VAL A 232 15.49 -10.21 -20.08
C VAL A 232 15.56 -9.21 -18.92
N ARG A 233 16.57 -8.32 -18.91
CA ARG A 233 16.71 -7.29 -17.86
C ARG A 233 15.51 -6.35 -17.84
N LEU A 234 15.08 -5.85 -19.00
CA LEU A 234 13.94 -4.94 -19.13
C LEU A 234 12.61 -5.64 -18.80
N GLY A 235 12.42 -6.89 -19.25
CA GLY A 235 11.24 -7.68 -18.92
C GLY A 235 11.12 -7.95 -17.41
N CYS A 236 12.23 -8.33 -16.76
CA CYS A 236 12.29 -8.46 -15.30
C CYS A 236 11.94 -7.14 -14.58
N PHE A 237 12.41 -6.01 -15.09
CA PHE A 237 12.06 -4.69 -14.56
C PHE A 237 10.55 -4.40 -14.70
N THR A 238 9.94 -4.68 -15.86
CA THR A 238 8.49 -4.50 -16.07
C THR A 238 7.67 -5.39 -15.12
N ILE A 239 8.06 -6.66 -14.93
CA ILE A 239 7.44 -7.56 -13.94
C ILE A 239 7.58 -6.98 -12.54
N ALA A 240 8.76 -6.44 -12.21
CA ALA A 240 9.01 -5.88 -10.89
C ALA A 240 8.13 -4.64 -10.60
N GLN A 241 7.93 -3.79 -11.61
CA GLN A 241 7.01 -2.65 -11.54
C GLN A 241 5.55 -3.09 -11.34
N LEU A 242 5.14 -4.18 -12.00
CA LEU A 242 3.79 -4.73 -11.87
C LEU A 242 3.52 -5.26 -10.45
N ILE A 243 4.49 -5.97 -9.85
CA ILE A 243 4.39 -6.45 -8.46
C ILE A 243 4.36 -5.26 -7.49
N HIS A 244 5.19 -4.25 -7.71
CA HIS A 244 5.19 -3.03 -6.90
C HIS A 244 3.83 -2.29 -6.96
N LEU A 245 3.26 -2.17 -8.16
CA LEU A 245 1.95 -1.55 -8.35
C LEU A 245 0.82 -2.34 -7.65
N TYR A 246 0.88 -3.68 -7.71
CA TYR A 246 -0.03 -4.54 -6.96
C TYR A 246 0.08 -4.29 -5.45
N PHE A 247 1.31 -4.24 -4.93
CA PHE A 247 1.56 -3.95 -3.51
C PHE A 247 0.99 -2.60 -3.07
N LEU A 248 1.09 -1.57 -3.91
CA LEU A 248 0.49 -0.25 -3.66
C LEU A 248 -1.04 -0.26 -3.70
N SER A 249 -1.65 -1.08 -4.56
CA SER A 249 -3.11 -1.12 -4.75
C SER A 249 -3.83 -1.98 -3.72
N TRP A 250 -3.13 -2.96 -3.15
CA TRP A 250 -3.73 -3.94 -2.23
C TRP A 250 -4.25 -3.33 -0.91
N PRO A 251 -3.55 -2.42 -0.20
CA PRO A 251 -4.04 -1.85 1.04
C PRO A 251 -5.33 -1.05 0.88
N GLY A 252 -5.47 -0.33 -0.24
CA GLY A 252 -6.70 0.40 -0.57
C GLY A 252 -7.89 -0.55 -0.73
N GLN A 253 -7.72 -1.66 -1.44
CA GLN A 253 -8.75 -2.70 -1.55
C GLN A 253 -9.16 -3.24 -0.17
N ARG A 254 -8.17 -3.59 0.66
CA ARG A 254 -8.44 -4.13 2.00
C ARG A 254 -9.23 -3.14 2.86
N LEU A 255 -8.86 -1.86 2.80
CA LEU A 255 -9.56 -0.82 3.54
C LEU A 255 -11.02 -0.68 3.09
N MET A 256 -11.27 -0.75 1.77
CA MET A 256 -12.62 -0.74 1.22
C MET A 256 -13.43 -1.92 1.76
N ASP A 257 -12.90 -3.13 1.69
CA ASP A 257 -13.59 -4.35 2.14
C ASP A 257 -13.97 -4.27 3.64
N HIS A 258 -13.03 -3.86 4.50
CA HIS A 258 -13.28 -3.77 5.96
C HIS A 258 -14.25 -2.64 6.30
N SER A 259 -14.22 -1.54 5.55
CA SER A 259 -15.15 -0.44 5.75
C SER A 259 -16.59 -0.79 5.35
N GLN A 260 -16.78 -1.73 4.43
CA GLN A 260 -18.12 -2.24 4.05
C GLN A 260 -18.60 -3.34 5.01
N GLU A 261 -17.69 -4.14 5.56
CA GLU A 261 -18.03 -5.20 6.51
C GLU A 261 -18.83 -4.66 7.71
N ILE A 262 -18.52 -3.45 8.18
CA ILE A 262 -19.24 -2.84 9.31
C ILE A 262 -20.72 -2.56 8.99
N HIS A 263 -21.04 -2.25 7.73
CA HIS A 263 -22.43 -2.07 7.31
C HIS A 263 -23.19 -3.38 7.44
N SER A 264 -22.60 -4.47 6.95
CA SER A 264 -23.17 -5.82 7.05
C SER A 264 -23.35 -6.24 8.50
N ALA A 265 -22.33 -6.04 9.35
CA ALA A 265 -22.39 -6.34 10.79
C ALA A 265 -23.47 -5.50 11.50
N ALA A 266 -23.58 -4.21 11.18
CA ALA A 266 -24.61 -3.36 11.74
C ALA A 266 -26.02 -3.78 11.29
N TYR A 267 -26.20 -4.11 10.01
CA TYR A 267 -27.48 -4.49 9.43
C TYR A 267 -28.00 -5.83 9.95
N GLN A 268 -27.12 -6.82 10.07
CA GLN A 268 -27.42 -8.16 10.59
C GLN A 268 -27.62 -8.18 12.11
N GLY A 269 -27.22 -7.12 12.82
CA GLY A 269 -27.42 -7.03 14.26
C GLY A 269 -28.90 -7.00 14.66
N SER A 270 -29.19 -7.40 15.90
CA SER A 270 -30.54 -7.40 16.49
C SER A 270 -31.06 -5.99 16.87
N TRP A 271 -30.79 -4.96 16.04
CA TRP A 271 -31.12 -3.55 16.29
C TRP A 271 -32.61 -3.25 16.39
N TYR A 272 -33.45 -4.10 15.80
CA TYR A 272 -34.90 -4.02 15.90
C TYR A 272 -35.44 -4.42 17.29
N ASN A 273 -34.64 -5.11 18.12
CA ASN A 273 -34.98 -5.41 19.51
C ASN A 273 -34.56 -4.26 20.46
N MET A 274 -33.82 -3.26 20.00
CA MET A 274 -33.38 -2.13 20.81
C MET A 274 -34.48 -1.07 21.01
N PRO A 275 -34.42 -0.29 22.11
CA PRO A 275 -35.19 0.93 22.28
C PRO A 275 -35.06 1.89 21.07
N VAL A 276 -36.13 2.61 20.76
CA VAL A 276 -36.20 3.49 19.57
C VAL A 276 -35.09 4.54 19.54
N HIS A 277 -34.70 5.10 20.69
CA HIS A 277 -33.64 6.11 20.76
C HIS A 277 -32.26 5.53 20.37
N LEU A 278 -31.90 4.32 20.84
CA LEU A 278 -30.65 3.64 20.47
C LEU A 278 -30.63 3.20 19.01
N ARG A 279 -31.77 2.73 18.49
CA ARG A 279 -31.92 2.41 17.07
C ARG A 279 -31.59 3.61 16.19
N LYS A 280 -32.07 4.81 16.57
CA LYS A 280 -31.78 6.05 15.85
C LYS A 280 -30.30 6.40 15.85
N LEU A 281 -29.56 6.08 16.92
CA LEU A 281 -28.12 6.32 17.02
C LEU A 281 -27.28 5.41 16.12
N LEU A 282 -27.76 4.22 15.75
CA LEU A 282 -27.06 3.29 14.86
C LEU A 282 -27.30 3.56 13.36
N MET A 283 -28.40 4.24 13.01
CA MET A 283 -28.70 4.57 11.62
C MET A 283 -27.54 5.29 10.89
N PRO A 284 -26.83 6.26 11.48
CA PRO A 284 -25.66 6.88 10.86
C PRO A 284 -24.55 5.87 10.48
N ILE A 285 -24.31 4.84 11.30
CA ILE A 285 -23.32 3.79 10.97
C ILE A 285 -23.77 3.00 9.74
N MET A 286 -25.04 2.60 9.68
CA MET A 286 -25.58 1.86 8.53
C MET A 286 -25.54 2.72 7.26
N MET A 287 -25.97 3.98 7.35
CA MET A 287 -25.97 4.92 6.23
C MET A 287 -24.55 5.21 5.75
N ARG A 288 -23.61 5.52 6.65
CA ARG A 288 -22.22 5.83 6.28
C ARG A 288 -21.43 4.59 5.85
N GLY A 289 -21.65 3.46 6.50
CA GLY A 289 -20.98 2.19 6.18
C GLY A 289 -21.38 1.61 4.83
N SER A 290 -22.55 2.00 4.29
CA SER A 290 -22.95 1.62 2.93
C SER A 290 -22.00 2.17 1.85
N LYS A 291 -21.28 3.26 2.16
CA LYS A 291 -20.26 3.85 1.30
C LYS A 291 -18.87 3.39 1.75
N PRO A 292 -18.11 2.64 0.94
CA PRO A 292 -16.76 2.22 1.31
C PRO A 292 -15.84 3.43 1.56
N CYS A 293 -14.93 3.28 2.52
CA CYS A 293 -13.78 4.17 2.64
C CYS A 293 -12.78 3.84 1.54
N VAL A 294 -12.53 4.81 0.67
CA VAL A 294 -11.63 4.67 -0.47
C VAL A 294 -10.42 5.55 -0.28
N VAL A 295 -9.23 5.01 -0.56
CA VAL A 295 -8.05 5.84 -0.79
C VAL A 295 -8.04 6.20 -2.25
N SER A 296 -8.32 7.47 -2.58
CA SER A 296 -8.26 7.95 -3.96
C SER A 296 -6.88 8.53 -4.27
N ALA A 297 -6.33 8.20 -5.43
CA ALA A 297 -5.22 8.89 -6.05
C ALA A 297 -5.74 10.12 -6.82
N GLY A 298 -5.49 11.32 -6.27
CA GLY A 298 -5.86 12.60 -6.89
C GLY A 298 -7.37 12.86 -7.00
N GLY A 299 -8.22 12.05 -6.35
CA GLY A 299 -9.68 12.12 -6.47
C GLY A 299 -10.26 11.46 -7.72
N PHE A 300 -9.44 11.02 -8.67
CA PHE A 300 -9.88 10.43 -9.94
C PHE A 300 -9.81 8.90 -9.95
N TYR A 301 -8.80 8.33 -9.30
CA TYR A 301 -8.54 6.88 -9.29
C TYR A 301 -8.69 6.31 -7.89
N VAL A 302 -9.44 5.21 -7.73
CA VAL A 302 -9.59 4.53 -6.44
C VAL A 302 -8.53 3.45 -6.30
N MET A 303 -7.70 3.48 -5.25
CA MET A 303 -6.70 2.45 -5.00
C MET A 303 -7.38 1.10 -4.70
N SER A 304 -7.52 0.28 -5.73
CA SER A 304 -8.26 -0.98 -5.71
C SER A 304 -7.65 -1.96 -6.73
N LEU A 305 -7.98 -3.25 -6.61
CA LEU A 305 -7.56 -4.25 -7.60
C LEU A 305 -8.20 -4.03 -8.98
N GLN A 306 -9.38 -3.39 -9.00
CA GLN A 306 -10.03 -2.96 -10.24
C GLN A 306 -9.20 -1.88 -10.95
N SER A 307 -8.73 -0.87 -10.22
CA SER A 307 -7.89 0.18 -10.79
C SER A 307 -6.50 -0.32 -11.16
N PHE A 308 -5.92 -1.28 -10.42
CA PHE A 308 -4.73 -2.01 -10.87
C PHE A 308 -4.94 -2.64 -12.25
N SER A 309 -6.04 -3.37 -12.44
CA SER A 309 -6.38 -3.99 -13.72
C SER A 309 -6.61 -2.95 -14.83
N MET A 310 -7.17 -1.79 -14.49
CA MET A 310 -7.34 -0.68 -15.42
C MET A 310 -5.99 -0.11 -15.86
N VAL A 311 -5.06 0.13 -14.93
CA VAL A 311 -3.71 0.62 -15.22
C VAL A 311 -2.96 -0.35 -16.13
N LEU A 312 -3.05 -1.66 -15.87
CA LEU A 312 -2.45 -2.67 -16.74
C LEU A 312 -3.01 -2.63 -18.16
N LYS A 313 -4.34 -2.52 -18.31
CA LYS A 313 -4.98 -2.42 -19.63
C LYS A 313 -4.54 -1.16 -20.36
N THR A 314 -4.51 -0.01 -19.68
CA THR A 314 -4.07 1.25 -20.31
C THR A 314 -2.60 1.22 -20.70
N SER A 315 -1.72 0.63 -19.86
CA SER A 315 -0.31 0.44 -20.20
C SER A 315 -0.12 -0.49 -21.39
N ALA A 316 -0.88 -1.58 -21.47
CA ALA A 316 -0.86 -2.49 -22.62
C ALA A 316 -1.35 -1.80 -23.91
N SER A 317 -2.38 -0.95 -23.81
CA SER A 317 -2.84 -0.13 -24.95
C SER A 317 -1.74 0.84 -25.42
N TYR A 318 -1.09 1.58 -24.52
CA TYR A 318 0.00 2.48 -24.89
C TYR A 318 1.22 1.73 -25.46
N PHE A 319 1.56 0.58 -24.89
CA PHE A 319 2.56 -0.32 -25.45
C PHE A 319 2.20 -0.71 -26.91
N THR A 320 0.95 -1.09 -27.17
CA THR A 320 0.49 -1.49 -28.51
C THR A 320 0.55 -0.32 -29.49
N VAL A 321 0.18 0.89 -29.05
CA VAL A 321 0.31 2.11 -29.87
C VAL A 321 1.78 2.36 -30.23
N LEU A 322 2.69 2.29 -29.26
CA LEU A 322 4.13 2.44 -29.52
C LEU A 322 4.65 1.41 -30.53
N MET A 323 4.21 0.15 -30.41
CA MET A 323 4.53 -0.91 -31.37
C MET A 323 3.97 -0.64 -32.77
N SER A 324 2.79 -0.02 -32.88
CA SER A 324 2.16 0.28 -34.19
C SER A 324 2.76 1.49 -34.91
N CYS A 325 3.45 2.38 -34.18
CA CYS A 325 4.11 3.55 -34.74
C CYS A 325 5.50 3.25 -35.32
N GLN A 326 5.94 2.00 -35.25
CA GLN A 326 7.21 1.51 -35.78
C GLN A 326 7.02 0.91 -37.18
#